data_AF-A0A7Y6JWC0-F1
#
_entry.id   AF-A0A7Y6JWC0-F1
#
_cell.length_a   1.000
_cell.length_b   1.000
_cell.length_c   1.000
_cell.angle_alpha   90.00
_cell.angle_beta   90.00
_cell.angle_gamma   90.00
#
_symmetry.space_group_name_H-M   'P 1'
#
loop_
_entity.id
_entity.type
_entity.pdbx_description
1 polymer ?
#
loop_
_entity_poly.entity_id
_entity_poly.type
_entity_poly.pdbx_seq_one_letter_code
_entity_poly.pdbx_strand_id
1 'polypeptide(L)'
;MTELAYSMVLDRSALARNVKPLERDGYLALRPDEDDGRSRRVDLTAADRAKLAEANRLWRKAQRRFEEIYGEERAAALRVALAEIYSDEFAVAFGEP
;
A
#
# COMPACT_ATOMS: atom_id res chain seq x y z
N MET A 1 7.94 -10.34 0.72
CA MET A 1 8.13 -9.16 -0.17
C MET A 1 7.30 -9.18 -1.46
N THR A 2 7.26 -10.29 -2.22
CA THR A 2 6.52 -10.35 -3.51
C THR A 2 5.02 -10.11 -3.35
N GLU A 3 4.40 -10.79 -2.40
CA GLU A 3 2.98 -10.62 -2.08
C GLU A 3 2.64 -9.19 -1.65
N LEU A 4 3.44 -8.60 -0.77
CA LEU A 4 3.27 -7.20 -0.36
C LEU A 4 3.39 -6.25 -1.56
N ALA A 5 4.33 -6.49 -2.48
CA ALA A 5 4.50 -5.65 -3.67
C ALA A 5 3.27 -5.73 -4.56
N TYR A 6 2.77 -6.95 -4.79
CA TYR A 6 1.53 -7.20 -5.54
C TYR A 6 0.33 -6.48 -4.90
N SER A 7 0.12 -6.63 -3.58
CA SER A 7 -0.97 -5.96 -2.84
C SER A 7 -0.91 -4.43 -2.88
N MET A 8 0.29 -3.87 -3.05
CA MET A 8 0.52 -2.42 -3.14
C MET A 8 0.52 -1.92 -4.58
N VAL A 9 0.30 -2.78 -5.57
CA VAL A 9 0.41 -2.44 -7.00
C VAL A 9 1.79 -1.88 -7.35
N LEU A 10 2.82 -2.42 -6.71
CA LEU A 10 4.20 -2.01 -6.90
C LEU A 10 5.03 -3.16 -7.44
N ASP A 11 6.03 -2.83 -8.27
CA ASP A 11 7.10 -3.77 -8.53
C ASP A 11 7.97 -3.96 -7.27
N ARG A 12 8.68 -5.09 -7.21
CA ARG A 12 9.51 -5.45 -6.06
C ARG A 12 10.61 -4.41 -5.77
N SER A 13 11.15 -3.74 -6.80
CA SER A 13 12.18 -2.72 -6.64
C SER A 13 11.61 -1.42 -6.06
N ALA A 14 10.41 -1.01 -6.48
CA ALA A 14 9.69 0.12 -5.93
C ALA A 14 9.34 -0.12 -4.45
N LEU A 15 8.80 -1.30 -4.12
CA LEU A 15 8.52 -1.64 -2.72
C LEU A 15 9.81 -1.62 -1.88
N ALA A 16 10.90 -2.21 -2.37
CA ALA A 16 12.17 -2.20 -1.64
C ALA A 16 12.71 -0.78 -1.41
N ARG A 17 12.55 0.14 -2.37
CA ARG A 17 12.90 1.56 -2.20
C ARG A 17 12.01 2.25 -1.15
N ASN A 18 10.72 1.92 -1.09
CA ASN A 18 9.79 2.50 -0.11
C ASN A 18 10.02 1.97 1.32
N VAL A 19 10.42 0.69 1.45
CA VAL A 19 10.66 0.05 2.75
C VAL A 19 11.97 0.50 3.39
N LYS A 20 13.03 0.74 2.61
CA LYS A 20 14.37 1.10 3.13
C LYS A 20 14.37 2.28 4.12
N PRO A 21 13.71 3.43 3.84
CA PRO A 21 13.63 4.52 4.80
C PRO A 21 12.87 4.15 6.07
N LEU A 22 11.80 3.36 5.95
CA LEU A 22 10.98 2.93 7.08
C LEU A 22 11.73 1.96 8.00
N GLU A 23 12.56 1.09 7.42
CA GLU A 23 13.47 0.21 8.17
C GLU A 23 14.58 1.02 8.85
N ARG A 24 15.24 1.94 8.13
CA ARG A 24 16.27 2.83 8.67
C ARG A 24 15.76 3.63 9.88
N ASP A 25 14.53 4.13 9.80
CA ASP A 25 13.91 4.94 10.85
C ASP A 25 13.29 4.07 11.96
N GLY A 26 13.43 2.75 11.86
CA GLY A 26 13.02 1.79 12.88
C GLY A 26 11.52 1.54 12.96
N TYR A 27 10.74 1.90 11.94
CA TYR A 27 9.30 1.61 11.87
C TYR A 27 8.99 0.20 11.38
N LEU A 28 9.89 -0.38 10.60
CA LEU A 28 9.79 -1.75 10.08
C LEU A 28 11.06 -2.55 10.40
N ALA A 29 10.92 -3.86 10.52
CA ALA A 29 12.03 -4.80 10.57
C ALA A 29 11.91 -5.80 9.40
N LEU A 30 13.02 -6.03 8.68
CA LEU A 30 13.09 -7.10 7.70
C LEU A 30 13.69 -8.35 8.34
N ARG A 31 12.89 -9.42 8.42
CA ARG A 31 13.35 -10.73 8.88
C ARG A 31 13.45 -11.71 7.72
N PRO A 32 14.45 -12.61 7.70
CA PRO A 32 14.46 -13.75 6.78
C PRO A 32 13.17 -14.55 6.95
N ASP A 33 12.64 -15.08 5.86
CA ASP A 33 11.55 -16.06 5.95
C ASP A 33 12.10 -17.37 6.53
N GLU A 34 11.37 -17.97 7.46
CA GLU A 34 11.79 -19.21 8.13
C GLU A 34 11.76 -20.41 7.17
N ASP A 35 10.88 -20.35 6.16
CA ASP A 35 10.69 -21.39 5.15
C ASP A 35 11.53 -21.17 3.87
N ASP A 36 11.99 -19.94 3.63
CA ASP A 36 12.86 -19.58 2.50
C ASP A 36 13.80 -18.42 2.88
N GLY A 37 15.06 -18.75 3.20
CA GLY A 37 16.07 -17.76 3.55
C GLY A 37 16.41 -16.73 2.45
N ARG A 38 15.89 -16.90 1.22
CA ARG A 38 15.98 -15.90 0.14
C ARG A 38 14.83 -14.90 0.15
N SER A 39 13.75 -15.19 0.86
CA SER A 39 12.61 -14.31 1.08
C SER A 39 12.82 -13.48 2.35
N ARG A 40 12.25 -12.27 2.36
CA ARG A 40 12.20 -11.39 3.52
C ARG A 40 10.76 -11.05 3.85
N ARG A 41 10.43 -11.09 5.13
CA ARG A 41 9.16 -10.64 5.70
C ARG A 41 9.33 -9.24 6.28
N VAL A 42 8.27 -8.45 6.19
CA VAL A 42 8.22 -7.09 6.72
C VAL A 42 7.40 -7.14 8.00
N ASP A 43 8.02 -6.83 9.12
CA ASP A 43 7.35 -6.74 10.40
C ASP A 43 7.29 -5.29 10.88
N LEU A 44 6.18 -4.97 11.54
CA LEU A 44 6.05 -3.71 12.26
C LEU A 44 6.82 -3.76 13.59
N THR A 45 7.60 -2.74 13.89
CA THR A 45 8.30 -2.64 15.20
C THR A 45 7.39 -2.02 16.25
N ALA A 46 7.71 -2.08 17.54
CA ALA A 46 6.87 -1.41 18.56
C ALA A 46 6.78 0.13 18.42
N ALA A 47 7.72 0.76 17.71
CA ALA A 47 7.76 2.21 17.46
C ALA A 47 6.82 2.65 16.32
N ASP A 48 6.23 1.70 15.60
CA ASP A 48 5.43 1.91 14.40
C ASP A 48 4.06 2.58 14.67
N ARG A 49 3.41 2.22 15.79
CA ARG A 49 2.00 2.50 16.06
C ARG A 49 1.73 3.99 16.15
N ALA A 50 2.63 4.72 16.80
CA ALA A 50 2.53 6.18 16.92
C ALA A 50 2.69 6.85 15.55
N LYS A 51 3.64 6.38 14.73
CA LYS A 51 3.87 6.95 13.41
C LYS A 51 2.73 6.64 12.44
N LEU A 52 2.20 5.43 12.50
CA LEU A 52 1.05 5.01 11.71
C LEU A 52 -0.20 5.80 12.10
N ALA A 53 -0.42 6.05 13.40
CA ALA A 53 -1.51 6.89 13.86
C ALA A 53 -1.38 8.34 13.37
N GLU A 54 -0.17 8.91 13.41
CA GLU A 54 0.12 10.24 12.87
C GLU A 54 -0.17 10.30 11.37
N ALA A 55 0.37 9.35 10.60
CA ALA A 55 0.17 9.25 9.16
C ALA A 55 -1.32 9.12 8.80
N ASN A 56 -2.07 8.26 9.49
CA ASN A 56 -3.50 8.09 9.29
C ASN A 56 -4.29 9.37 9.56
N ARG A 57 -3.92 10.12 10.60
CA ARG A 57 -4.57 11.41 10.91
C ARG A 57 -4.34 12.43 9.80
N LEU A 58 -3.11 12.54 9.30
CA LEU A 58 -2.75 13.44 8.19
C LEU A 58 -3.45 13.03 6.89
N TRP A 59 -3.46 11.73 6.58
CA TRP A 59 -4.16 11.19 5.43
C TRP A 59 -5.66 11.49 5.46
N ARG A 60 -6.34 11.22 6.58
CA ARG A 60 -7.77 11.57 6.74
C ARG A 60 -8.04 13.05 6.55
N LYS A 61 -7.11 13.94 6.95
CA LYS A 61 -7.25 15.38 6.69
C LYS A 61 -7.16 15.70 5.19
N ALA A 62 -6.23 15.08 4.48
CA ALA A 62 -6.11 15.24 3.03
C ALA A 62 -7.34 14.68 2.30
N GLN A 63 -7.81 13.49 2.70
CA GLN A 63 -8.99 12.83 2.13
C GLN A 63 -10.24 13.69 2.30
N ARG A 64 -10.50 14.20 3.52
CA ARG A 64 -11.64 15.11 3.76
C ARG A 64 -11.57 16.37 2.90
N ARG A 65 -10.40 16.99 2.79
CA ARG A 65 -10.24 18.18 1.94
C ARG A 65 -10.53 17.87 0.47
N PHE A 66 -10.13 16.70 0.00
CA PHE A 66 -10.45 16.26 -1.36
C PHE A 66 -11.96 16.05 -1.53
N GLU A 67 -12.61 15.36 -0.59
CA GLU A 67 -14.05 15.09 -0.60
C GLU A 67 -14.89 16.38 -0.49
N GLU A 68 -14.47 17.37 0.29
CA GLU A 68 -15.08 18.70 0.37
C GLU A 68 -15.10 19.43 -0.98
N ILE A 69 -14.05 19.27 -1.80
CA ILE A 69 -13.90 19.98 -3.08
C ILE A 69 -14.53 19.17 -4.23
N TYR A 70 -14.32 17.86 -4.24
CA TYR A 70 -14.71 16.98 -5.35
C TYR A 70 -16.14 16.42 -5.19
N GLY A 71 -16.61 16.29 -3.96
CA GLY A 71 -17.87 15.65 -3.57
C GLY A 71 -17.63 14.23 -3.05
N GLU A 72 -18.20 13.91 -1.88
CA GLU A 72 -18.02 12.62 -1.20
C GLU A 72 -18.51 11.43 -2.04
N GLU A 73 -19.73 11.53 -2.59
CA GLU A 73 -20.30 10.47 -3.45
C GLU A 73 -19.47 10.24 -4.71
N ARG A 74 -18.99 11.33 -5.34
CA ARG A 74 -18.14 11.26 -6.54
C ARG A 74 -16.78 10.66 -6.20
N ALA A 75 -16.19 11.02 -5.07
CA ALA A 75 -14.95 10.44 -4.58
C ALA A 75 -15.10 8.93 -4.30
N ALA A 76 -16.23 8.52 -3.72
CA ALA A 76 -16.53 7.11 -3.49
C ALA A 76 -16.70 6.34 -4.80
N ALA A 77 -17.47 6.87 -5.76
CA ALA A 77 -17.64 6.27 -7.07
C ALA A 77 -16.31 6.16 -7.83
N LEU A 78 -15.45 7.17 -7.76
CA LEU A 78 -14.11 7.13 -8.35
C LEU A 78 -13.27 5.99 -7.76
N ARG A 79 -13.29 5.80 -6.44
CA ARG A 79 -12.56 4.71 -5.78
C ARG A 79 -13.07 3.34 -6.25
N VAL A 80 -14.38 3.16 -6.40
CA VAL A 80 -14.98 1.92 -6.92
C VAL A 80 -14.54 1.67 -8.37
N ALA A 81 -14.66 2.67 -9.24
CA ALA A 81 -14.27 2.54 -10.65
C ALA A 81 -12.77 2.21 -10.80
N LEU A 82 -11.90 2.86 -10.02
CA LEU A 82 -10.46 2.56 -10.04
C LEU A 82 -10.16 1.15 -9.51
N ALA A 83 -10.89 0.67 -8.50
CA ALA A 83 -10.73 -0.68 -7.99
C ALA A 83 -11.15 -1.74 -9.02
N GLU A 84 -12.22 -1.48 -9.77
CA GLU A 84 -12.66 -2.34 -10.88
C GLU A 84 -11.60 -2.39 -11.99
N ILE A 85 -11.08 -1.24 -12.42
CA ILE A 85 -10.04 -1.15 -13.47
C ILE A 85 -8.76 -1.88 -13.06
N TYR A 86 -8.42 -1.87 -11.76
CA TYR A 86 -7.23 -2.54 -11.24
C TYR A 86 -7.44 -4.04 -10.94
N SER A 87 -8.68 -4.55 -11.03
CA SER A 87 -8.97 -5.95 -10.70
C SER A 87 -8.30 -6.94 -11.67
N ASP A 88 -7.98 -8.14 -11.18
CA ASP A 88 -7.47 -9.22 -12.03
C ASP A 88 -8.50 -9.59 -13.09
N GLU A 89 -9.79 -9.56 -12.75
CA GLU A 89 -10.90 -9.82 -13.67
C GLU A 89 -10.91 -8.83 -14.84
N PHE A 90 -10.73 -7.53 -14.57
CA PHE A 90 -10.63 -6.52 -15.62
C PHE A 90 -9.38 -6.73 -16.48
N ALA A 91 -8.23 -7.04 -15.86
CA ALA A 91 -6.99 -7.29 -16.59
C ALA A 91 -7.10 -8.50 -17.54
N VAL A 92 -7.79 -9.57 -17.12
CA VAL A 92 -8.07 -10.73 -17.96
C VAL A 92 -8.99 -10.34 -19.12
N ALA A 93 -10.14 -9.73 -18.83
CA ALA A 93 -11.11 -9.34 -19.86
C ALA A 93 -10.55 -8.33 -20.88
N PHE A 94 -9.68 -7.42 -20.44
CA PHE A 94 -9.03 -6.44 -21.32
C PHE A 94 -7.93 -7.07 -22.21
N GLY A 95 -7.32 -8.15 -21.75
CA GLY A 95 -6.27 -8.88 -22.48
C GLY A 95 -6.78 -9.97 -23.42
N GLU A 96 -8.08 -10.29 -23.38
CA GLU A 96 -8.73 -11.19 -24.34
C GLU A 96 -8.88 -10.49 -25.71
N PRO A 97 -8.58 -11.17 -26.84
CA PRO A 97 -8.59 -10.58 -28.17
C PRO A 97 -9.99 -10.21 -28.69
#